data_AF-A0A431HSS6-F1
#
_entry.id   AF-A0A431HSS6-F1
#
_cell.length_a   1.000
_cell.length_b   1.000
_cell.length_c   1.000
_cell.angle_alpha   90.00
_cell.angle_beta   90.00
_cell.angle_gamma   90.00
#
_symmetry.space_group_name_H-M   'P 1'
#
loop_
_entity.id
_entity.type
_entity.pdbx_description
1 polymer ?
#
loop_
_entity_poly.entity_id
_entity_poly.type
_entity_poly.pdbx_seq_one_letter_code
_entity_poly.pdbx_strand_id
1 'polypeptide(L)'
;MPASAKMKSRIEDFHLEEDEEIDFSDQDLNENGVAEFSKDFQENAKNIAIKYIKHFFEDKEYFLGGTIPQEELFSSTNVSAVLNYNIEDAVDIAYVALKPLLLDEQKKIGRLEVSCDIRIVVGVLKMLSISCIPRQFAGGLMLLYLKYVEGIKVAL
;
A
#
# COMPACT_ATOMS: atom_id res chain seq x y z
N MET A 1 30.06 -53.39 24.64
CA MET A 1 28.77 -52.86 25.16
C MET A 1 29.06 -51.48 25.75
N PRO A 2 28.41 -50.42 25.26
CA PRO A 2 27.01 -50.12 25.58
C PRO A 2 26.12 -49.77 24.37
N ALA A 3 24.84 -49.59 24.67
CA ALA A 3 23.68 -49.75 23.82
C ALA A 3 23.42 -48.61 22.83
N SER A 4 23.08 -48.98 21.59
CA SER A 4 22.47 -48.12 20.59
C SER A 4 20.97 -47.93 20.94
N ALA A 5 20.60 -46.72 21.35
CA ALA A 5 19.22 -46.34 21.59
C ALA A 5 18.52 -46.06 20.25
N LYS A 6 17.63 -46.96 19.86
CA LYS A 6 16.71 -46.79 18.72
C LYS A 6 15.64 -45.75 19.09
N MET A 7 15.74 -44.57 18.50
CA MET A 7 14.72 -43.52 18.57
C MET A 7 13.55 -43.93 17.68
N LYS A 8 12.47 -44.44 18.28
CA LYS A 8 11.18 -44.69 17.60
C LYS A 8 10.49 -43.34 17.41
N SER A 9 10.45 -42.84 16.17
CA SER A 9 9.58 -41.72 15.80
C SER A 9 8.12 -42.19 15.82
N ARG A 10 7.35 -41.67 16.78
CA ARG A 10 5.91 -41.85 16.92
C ARG A 10 5.24 -40.83 16.00
N ILE A 11 4.80 -41.27 14.82
CA ILE A 11 3.93 -40.49 13.95
C ILE A 11 2.56 -40.55 14.61
N GLU A 12 2.09 -39.42 15.12
CA GLU A 12 0.74 -39.28 15.63
C GLU A 12 -0.17 -38.98 14.43
N ASP A 13 -1.16 -39.86 14.23
CA ASP A 13 -2.17 -39.76 13.19
C ASP A 13 -2.99 -38.48 13.40
N PHE A 14 -2.77 -37.50 12.53
CA PHE A 14 -3.49 -36.24 12.48
C PHE A 14 -4.86 -36.51 11.84
N HIS A 15 -5.90 -36.69 12.67
CA HIS A 15 -7.29 -36.73 12.22
C HIS A 15 -7.67 -35.32 11.74
N LEU A 16 -7.82 -35.16 10.43
CA LEU A 16 -8.51 -34.03 9.82
C LEU A 16 -10.00 -34.22 10.12
N GLU A 17 -10.53 -33.44 11.05
CA GLU A 17 -11.97 -33.29 11.24
C GLU A 17 -12.54 -32.71 9.94
N GLU A 18 -13.53 -33.42 9.38
CA GLU A 18 -14.20 -33.11 8.12
C GLU A 18 -14.78 -31.68 8.19
N ASP A 19 -14.41 -30.86 7.20
CA ASP A 19 -14.92 -29.51 7.03
C ASP A 19 -16.47 -29.53 7.00
N GLU A 20 -17.10 -28.87 7.98
CA GLU A 20 -18.53 -28.57 7.93
C GLU A 20 -18.80 -27.73 6.67
N GLU A 21 -19.42 -28.34 5.66
CA GLU A 21 -19.95 -27.63 4.50
C GLU A 21 -21.05 -26.67 4.98
N ILE A 22 -20.70 -25.39 5.10
CA ILE A 22 -21.68 -24.32 5.35
C ILE A 22 -22.51 -24.16 4.08
N ASP A 23 -23.72 -24.72 4.10
CA ASP A 23 -24.73 -24.55 3.06
C ASP A 23 -25.26 -23.10 3.07
N PHE A 24 -24.75 -22.28 2.15
CA PHE A 24 -25.22 -20.91 1.90
C PHE A 24 -26.48 -20.91 1.03
N SER A 25 -27.48 -21.74 1.34
CA SER A 25 -28.75 -21.75 0.62
C SER A 25 -29.49 -20.43 0.84
N ASP A 26 -29.47 -19.56 -0.18
CA ASP A 26 -30.41 -18.49 -0.51
C ASP A 26 -31.21 -17.88 0.66
N GLN A 27 -30.51 -17.19 1.56
CA GLN A 27 -31.18 -16.11 2.30
C GLN A 27 -31.43 -14.98 1.30
N ASP A 28 -32.69 -14.63 1.09
CA ASP A 28 -33.13 -13.46 0.33
C ASP A 28 -32.42 -12.20 0.86
N LEU A 29 -31.23 -11.92 0.30
CA LEU A 29 -30.48 -10.71 0.53
C LEU A 29 -31.29 -9.59 -0.10
N ASN A 30 -32.08 -8.90 0.72
CA ASN A 30 -32.77 -7.68 0.34
C ASN A 30 -31.75 -6.73 -0.30
N GLU A 31 -31.79 -6.59 -1.63
CA GLU A 31 -30.80 -5.84 -2.42
C GLU A 31 -30.63 -4.40 -1.90
N ASN A 32 -31.69 -3.83 -1.32
CA ASN A 32 -31.69 -2.51 -0.71
C ASN A 32 -30.80 -2.45 0.55
N GLY A 33 -30.83 -3.49 1.39
CA GLY A 33 -30.01 -3.56 2.61
C GLY A 33 -28.52 -3.76 2.31
N VAL A 34 -28.20 -4.55 1.29
CA VAL A 34 -26.81 -4.76 0.84
C VAL A 34 -26.23 -3.48 0.22
N ALA A 35 -27.04 -2.75 -0.57
CA ALA A 35 -26.63 -1.49 -1.18
C ALA A 35 -26.41 -0.36 -0.15
N GLU A 36 -27.23 -0.29 0.89
CA GLU A 36 -27.08 0.69 1.97
C GLU A 36 -25.82 0.41 2.81
N PHE A 37 -25.62 -0.84 3.23
CA PHE A 37 -24.39 -1.25 3.94
C PHE A 37 -23.12 -0.96 3.12
N SER A 38 -23.15 -1.24 1.82
CA SER A 38 -22.01 -0.99 0.93
C SER A 38 -21.66 0.49 0.84
N LYS A 39 -22.66 1.39 0.84
CA LYS A 39 -22.44 2.84 0.82
C LYS A 39 -21.81 3.33 2.12
N ASP A 40 -22.34 2.90 3.25
CA ASP A 40 -21.81 3.27 4.57
C ASP A 40 -20.37 2.79 4.75
N PHE A 41 -20.07 1.57 4.28
CA PHE A 41 -18.71 1.05 4.30
C PHE A 41 -17.75 1.88 3.42
N GLN A 42 -18.16 2.22 2.20
CA GLN A 42 -17.36 3.04 1.29
C GLN A 42 -17.11 4.44 1.84
N GLU A 43 -18.12 5.06 2.44
CA GLU A 43 -17.99 6.38 3.07
C GLU A 43 -17.03 6.33 4.27
N ASN A 44 -17.15 5.30 5.10
CA ASN A 44 -16.22 5.07 6.20
C ASN A 44 -14.78 4.87 5.72
N ALA A 45 -14.57 4.08 4.67
CA ALA A 45 -13.25 3.86 4.08
C ALA A 45 -12.64 5.17 3.56
N LYS A 46 -13.43 6.00 2.84
CA LYS A 46 -13.00 7.32 2.36
C LYS A 46 -12.61 8.25 3.50
N ASN A 47 -13.43 8.30 4.55
CA ASN A 47 -13.15 9.13 5.73
C ASN A 47 -11.86 8.70 6.44
N ILE A 48 -11.59 7.40 6.52
CA ILE A 48 -10.34 6.87 7.08
C ILE A 48 -9.15 7.26 6.17
N ALA A 49 -9.28 7.10 4.85
CA ALA A 49 -8.22 7.49 3.91
C ALA A 49 -7.90 8.99 4.02
N ILE A 50 -8.91 9.87 4.09
CA ILE A 50 -8.72 11.32 4.29
C ILE A 50 -7.96 11.61 5.58
N LYS A 51 -8.26 10.91 6.68
CA LYS A 51 -7.53 11.08 7.95
C LYS A 51 -6.05 10.72 7.79
N TYR A 52 -5.72 9.63 7.11
CA TYR A 52 -4.33 9.24 6.88
C TYR A 52 -3.61 10.18 5.91
N ILE A 53 -4.29 10.64 4.85
CA ILE A 53 -3.75 11.68 3.95
C ILE A 53 -3.43 12.94 4.77
N LYS A 54 -4.39 13.44 5.55
CA LYS A 54 -4.20 14.63 6.37
C LYS A 54 -3.04 14.46 7.35
N HIS A 55 -3.00 13.34 8.08
CA HIS A 55 -1.96 13.07 9.05
C HIS A 55 -0.58 12.97 8.41
N PHE A 56 -0.45 12.26 7.28
CA PHE A 56 0.83 12.05 6.64
C PHE A 56 1.39 13.32 5.97
N PHE A 57 0.53 14.23 5.50
CA PHE A 57 0.94 15.45 4.80
C PHE A 57 0.92 16.71 5.66
N GLU A 58 0.59 16.61 6.95
CA GLU A 58 0.50 17.78 7.86
C GLU A 58 1.82 18.56 7.96
N ASP A 59 2.95 17.85 7.90
CA ASP A 59 4.30 18.40 8.03
C ASP A 59 5.08 18.46 6.71
N LYS A 60 4.39 18.32 5.57
CA LYS A 60 5.04 18.22 4.25
C LYS A 60 4.74 19.43 3.38
N GLU A 61 5.78 19.83 2.66
CA GLU A 61 5.71 20.94 1.73
C GLU A 61 5.60 20.44 0.29
N TYR A 62 5.01 21.29 -0.54
CA TYR A 62 5.02 21.12 -1.99
C TYR A 62 6.45 21.14 -2.51
N PHE A 63 6.73 20.48 -3.63
CA PHE A 63 8.07 20.42 -4.25
C PHE A 63 8.72 21.80 -4.47
N LEU A 64 7.91 22.82 -4.77
CA LEU A 64 8.37 24.21 -4.96
C LEU A 64 8.36 25.04 -3.67
N GLY A 65 8.16 24.39 -2.52
CA GLY A 65 7.95 25.00 -1.22
C GLY A 65 6.49 25.39 -0.96
N GLY A 66 6.19 25.62 0.31
CA GLY A 66 4.86 26.02 0.76
C GLY A 66 3.90 24.87 1.00
N THR A 67 2.67 25.19 1.38
CA THR A 67 1.66 24.21 1.76
C THR A 67 0.98 23.58 0.55
N ILE A 68 0.70 22.28 0.63
CA ILE A 68 -0.05 21.56 -0.40
C ILE A 68 -1.52 22.00 -0.32
N PRO A 69 -2.14 22.50 -1.41
CA PRO A 69 -3.54 22.91 -1.39
C PRO A 69 -4.47 21.76 -0.98
N GLN A 70 -5.30 21.96 0.04
CA GLN A 70 -6.18 20.90 0.57
C GLN A 70 -7.19 20.40 -0.47
N GLU A 71 -7.73 21.29 -1.29
CA GLU A 71 -8.67 20.94 -2.37
C GLU A 71 -8.04 19.97 -3.37
N GLU A 72 -6.74 20.15 -3.64
CA GLU A 72 -6.00 19.26 -4.53
C GLU A 72 -5.68 17.94 -3.84
N LEU A 73 -5.14 18.01 -2.62
CA LEU A 73 -4.73 16.85 -1.83
C LEU A 73 -5.90 15.89 -1.55
N PHE A 74 -7.07 16.43 -1.21
CA PHE A 74 -8.29 15.66 -0.91
C PHE A 74 -9.23 15.50 -2.11
N SER A 75 -8.74 15.74 -3.33
CA SER A 75 -9.52 15.48 -4.54
C SER A 75 -9.99 14.01 -4.60
N SER A 76 -11.17 13.79 -5.20
CA SER A 76 -11.75 12.45 -5.31
C SER A 76 -10.81 11.44 -5.96
N THR A 77 -10.06 11.87 -6.98
CA THR A 77 -9.01 11.06 -7.65
C THR A 77 -7.92 10.63 -6.67
N ASN A 78 -7.40 11.54 -5.85
CA ASN A 78 -6.33 11.22 -4.89
C ASN A 78 -6.83 10.31 -3.76
N VAL A 79 -8.03 10.55 -3.24
CA VAL A 79 -8.64 9.67 -2.23
C VAL A 79 -8.88 8.28 -2.83
N SER A 80 -9.37 8.20 -4.07
CA SER A 80 -9.54 6.95 -4.80
C SER A 80 -8.22 6.21 -4.99
N ALA A 81 -7.14 6.93 -5.34
CA ALA A 81 -5.81 6.34 -5.47
C ALA A 81 -5.32 5.70 -4.15
N VAL A 82 -5.55 6.38 -3.02
CA VAL A 82 -5.20 5.85 -1.68
C VAL A 82 -5.98 4.58 -1.32
N LEU A 83 -7.21 4.45 -1.79
CA LEU A 83 -8.04 3.27 -1.53
C LEU A 83 -7.74 2.09 -2.47
N ASN A 84 -7.34 2.37 -3.70
CA ASN A 84 -7.30 1.36 -4.76
C ASN A 84 -5.89 0.86 -5.11
N TYR A 85 -4.84 1.66 -4.89
CA TYR A 85 -3.48 1.22 -5.19
C TYR A 85 -2.84 0.52 -3.99
N ASN A 86 -2.58 -0.78 -4.15
CA ASN A 86 -1.71 -1.52 -3.24
C ASN A 86 -0.23 -1.13 -3.47
N ILE A 87 0.67 -1.66 -2.65
CA ILE A 87 2.10 -1.31 -2.73
C ILE A 87 2.73 -1.81 -4.02
N GLU A 88 2.37 -2.99 -4.52
CA GLU A 88 2.98 -3.59 -5.71
C GLU A 88 2.67 -2.74 -6.95
N ASP A 89 1.40 -2.46 -7.20
CA ASP A 89 0.94 -1.62 -8.31
C ASP A 89 1.55 -0.21 -8.22
N ALA A 90 1.58 0.37 -7.01
CA ALA A 90 2.14 1.69 -6.79
C ALA A 90 3.66 1.74 -7.04
N VAL A 91 4.40 0.67 -6.72
CA VAL A 91 5.84 0.59 -6.98
C VAL A 91 6.10 0.56 -8.49
N ASP A 92 5.32 -0.21 -9.25
CA ASP A 92 5.42 -0.24 -10.71
C ASP A 92 5.12 1.12 -11.33
N ILE A 93 4.05 1.78 -10.89
CA ILE A 93 3.69 3.14 -11.33
C ILE A 93 4.82 4.13 -10.99
N ALA A 94 5.39 4.03 -9.78
CA ALA A 94 6.48 4.89 -9.35
C ALA A 94 7.72 4.72 -10.26
N TYR A 95 8.13 3.50 -10.59
CA TYR A 95 9.27 3.26 -11.47
C TYR A 95 9.02 3.76 -12.90
N VAL A 96 7.80 3.62 -13.43
CA VAL A 96 7.43 4.21 -14.72
C VAL A 96 7.57 5.73 -14.70
N ALA A 97 7.10 6.38 -13.63
CA ALA A 97 7.17 7.83 -13.47
C ALA A 97 8.61 8.35 -13.23
N LEU A 98 9.47 7.56 -12.59
CA LEU A 98 10.87 7.89 -12.31
C LEU A 98 11.81 7.65 -13.49
N LYS A 99 11.42 6.80 -14.46
CA LYS A 99 12.25 6.44 -15.62
C LYS A 99 12.87 7.63 -16.37
N PRO A 100 12.17 8.75 -16.62
CA PRO A 100 12.78 9.91 -17.28
C PRO A 100 13.95 10.51 -16.52
N LEU A 101 13.93 10.49 -15.18
CA LEU A 101 14.99 11.05 -14.33
C LEU A 101 16.25 10.19 -14.35
N LEU A 102 16.10 8.87 -14.50
CA LEU A 102 17.22 7.93 -14.53
C LEU A 102 18.10 8.07 -15.78
N LEU A 103 17.53 8.49 -16.91
CA LEU A 103 18.28 8.68 -18.15
C LEU A 103 19.35 9.79 -18.03
N ASP A 104 19.13 10.75 -17.13
CA ASP A 104 20.07 11.86 -16.89
C ASP A 104 21.19 11.50 -15.91
N GLU A 105 20.90 10.63 -14.92
CA GLU A 105 21.86 10.25 -13.87
C GLU A 105 22.78 9.07 -14.23
N GLN A 106 22.35 8.15 -15.10
CA GLN A 106 23.13 6.95 -15.46
C GLN A 106 24.49 7.26 -16.11
N LYS A 107 24.75 8.50 -16.52
CA LYS A 107 26.07 8.92 -17.03
C LYS A 107 27.17 9.05 -15.96
N LYS A 108 26.85 8.96 -14.67
CA LYS A 108 27.79 9.26 -13.58
C LYS A 108 28.08 8.12 -12.59
N ILE A 109 27.33 7.01 -12.64
CA ILE A 109 27.30 6.04 -11.54
C ILE A 109 28.24 4.85 -11.80
N GLY A 110 29.16 4.60 -10.87
CA GLY A 110 30.03 3.41 -10.86
C GLY A 110 29.29 2.14 -10.42
N ARG A 111 29.85 0.96 -10.71
CA ARG A 111 29.20 -0.38 -10.63
C ARG A 111 28.67 -0.85 -9.26
N LEU A 112 28.70 -0.04 -8.20
CA LEU A 112 28.33 -0.45 -6.83
C LEU A 112 27.33 0.46 -6.11
N GLU A 113 26.87 1.54 -6.73
CA GLU A 113 25.87 2.42 -6.10
C GLU A 113 24.44 2.00 -6.45
N VAL A 114 23.58 2.01 -5.44
CA VAL A 114 22.12 1.82 -5.60
C VAL A 114 21.57 2.96 -6.43
N SER A 115 20.73 2.64 -7.43
CA SER A 115 20.12 3.62 -8.30
C SER A 115 19.19 4.56 -7.53
N CYS A 116 19.07 5.80 -8.02
CA CYS A 116 18.39 6.87 -7.29
C CYS A 116 16.89 6.61 -7.09
N ASP A 117 16.23 6.02 -8.08
CA ASP A 117 14.85 5.55 -8.02
C ASP A 117 14.61 4.58 -6.85
N ILE A 118 15.47 3.58 -6.67
CA ILE A 118 15.35 2.62 -5.57
C ILE A 118 15.46 3.36 -4.23
N ARG A 119 16.42 4.28 -4.09
CA ARG A 119 16.59 5.06 -2.86
C ARG A 119 15.36 5.90 -2.53
N ILE A 120 14.77 6.54 -3.54
CA ILE A 120 13.55 7.33 -3.39
C ILE A 120 12.39 6.43 -2.93
N VAL A 121 12.07 5.37 -3.70
CA VAL A 121 10.94 4.48 -3.39
C VAL A 121 11.09 3.85 -2.01
N VAL A 122 12.26 3.28 -1.69
CA VAL A 122 12.53 2.68 -0.38
C VAL A 122 12.49 3.74 0.73
N GLY A 123 12.99 4.95 0.47
CA GLY A 123 12.93 6.08 1.39
C GLY A 123 11.49 6.45 1.75
N VAL A 124 10.62 6.56 0.74
CA VAL A 124 9.19 6.89 0.95
C VAL A 124 8.46 5.77 1.68
N LEU A 125 8.68 4.50 1.30
CA LEU A 125 8.09 3.36 2.01
C LEU A 125 8.52 3.31 3.47
N LYS A 126 9.79 3.62 3.77
CA LYS A 126 10.30 3.72 5.14
C LYS A 126 9.64 4.87 5.90
N MET A 127 9.45 6.04 5.28
CA MET A 127 8.74 7.17 5.89
C MET A 127 7.29 6.80 6.24
N LEU A 128 6.56 6.17 5.30
CA LEU A 128 5.19 5.71 5.54
C LEU A 128 5.11 4.72 6.72
N SER A 129 6.08 3.79 6.80
CA SER A 129 6.17 2.85 7.92
C SER A 129 6.41 3.55 9.26
N ILE A 130 7.29 4.56 9.30
CA ILE A 130 7.57 5.33 10.53
C ILE A 130 6.36 6.16 10.95
N SER A 131 5.62 6.70 9.99
CA SER A 131 4.36 7.41 10.21
C SER A 131 3.17 6.49 10.56
N CYS A 132 3.41 5.20 10.82
CA CYS A 132 2.39 4.22 11.21
C CYS A 132 1.23 4.12 10.20
N ILE A 133 1.52 4.32 8.91
CA ILE A 133 0.52 4.23 7.85
C ILE A 133 0.17 2.75 7.60
N PRO A 134 -1.12 2.37 7.64
CA PRO A 134 -1.54 1.03 7.30
C PRO A 134 -1.14 0.64 5.88
N ARG A 135 -0.75 -0.63 5.71
CA ARG A 135 -0.28 -1.17 4.42
C ARG A 135 -1.27 -0.95 3.28
N GLN A 136 -2.57 -0.97 3.57
CA GLN A 136 -3.64 -0.80 2.58
C GLN A 136 -3.64 0.60 1.94
N PHE A 137 -3.16 1.62 2.64
CA PHE A 137 -3.12 3.00 2.14
C PHE A 137 -1.74 3.42 1.65
N ALA A 138 -0.71 2.63 1.95
CA ALA A 138 0.68 2.97 1.69
C ALA A 138 0.97 3.15 0.19
N GLY A 139 0.35 2.35 -0.68
CA GLY A 139 0.55 2.44 -2.12
C GLY A 139 0.14 3.79 -2.69
N GLY A 140 -1.14 4.15 -2.55
CA GLY A 140 -1.60 5.46 -3.02
C GLY A 140 -0.94 6.64 -2.29
N LEU A 141 -0.66 6.55 -0.98
CA LEU A 141 0.04 7.62 -0.26
C LEU A 141 1.48 7.82 -0.76
N MET A 142 2.17 6.74 -1.13
CA MET A 142 3.49 6.83 -1.76
C MET A 142 3.40 7.59 -3.08
N LEU A 143 2.42 7.27 -3.93
CA LEU A 143 2.22 7.96 -5.21
C LEU A 143 1.92 9.46 -5.04
N LEU A 144 1.08 9.81 -4.06
CA LEU A 144 0.82 11.21 -3.72
C LEU A 144 2.09 11.92 -3.23
N TYR A 145 2.92 11.25 -2.44
CA TYR A 145 4.18 11.83 -1.96
C TYR A 145 5.11 12.15 -3.13
N LEU A 146 5.30 11.19 -4.05
CA LEU A 146 6.11 11.39 -5.24
C LEU A 146 5.56 12.54 -6.10
N LYS A 147 4.24 12.66 -6.22
CA LYS A 147 3.60 13.75 -6.97
C LYS A 147 3.82 15.12 -6.35
N TYR A 148 3.54 15.25 -5.05
CA TYR A 148 3.45 16.56 -4.40
C TYR A 148 4.75 17.04 -3.77
N VAL A 149 5.51 16.13 -3.18
CA VAL A 149 6.71 16.46 -2.41
C VAL A 149 7.95 16.35 -3.30
N GLU A 150 8.04 15.29 -4.11
CA GLU A 150 9.17 15.09 -5.03
C GLU A 150 8.94 15.75 -6.41
N GLY A 151 7.72 16.20 -6.71
CA GLY A 151 7.40 16.86 -7.98
C GLY A 151 7.40 15.93 -9.20
N ILE A 152 7.30 14.61 -8.97
CA ILE A 152 7.32 13.59 -10.02
C ILE A 152 5.95 13.51 -10.69
N LYS A 153 5.94 13.44 -12.03
CA LYS A 153 4.69 13.31 -12.79
C LYS A 153 4.16 11.88 -12.71
N VAL A 154 3.28 11.63 -11.75
CA VAL A 154 2.57 10.36 -11.57
C VAL A 154 1.19 10.43 -12.23
N ALA A 155 0.84 9.40 -13.00
CA ALA A 155 -0.51 9.21 -13.52
C ALA A 155 -1.33 8.43 -12.47
N LEU A 156 -2.38 9.07 -11.93
CA LEU A 156 -3.26 8.52 -10.89
C LEU A 156 -4.64 8.20 -11.44
#